data_AF-A0AAN5C2K6-F1
#
_entry.id   AF-A0AAN5C2K6-F1
#
_cell.length_a   1.000
_cell.length_b   1.000
_cell.length_c   1.000
_cell.angle_alpha   90.00
_cell.angle_beta   90.00
_cell.angle_gamma   90.00
#
_symmetry.space_group_name_H-M   'P 1'
#
loop_
_entity.id
_entity.type
_entity.pdbx_description
1 polymer ?
#
loop_
_entity_poly.entity_id
_entity_poly.type
_entity_poly.pdbx_seq_one_letter_code
_entity_poly.pdbx_strand_id
1 'polypeptide(L)' 'LAYDASSTVNPVVYQYICPDGFDLINGQCRGFVQQVECKDTEITDTSIEICGKLNGYPPIVKNDEENEYWPNYPRQSN' A
#
# COMPACT_ATOMS: atom_id res chain seq x y z
N LEU A 1 -44.56 4.01 25.96
CA LEU A 1 -43.29 4.31 25.26
C LEU A 1 -43.34 3.61 23.92
N ALA A 2 -43.63 4.35 22.85
CA ALA A 2 -43.50 3.89 21.48
C ALA A 2 -42.75 5.00 20.75
N TYR A 3 -41.54 4.70 20.28
CA TYR A 3 -40.92 5.47 19.21
C TYR A 3 -40.67 4.49 18.07
N ASP A 4 -41.13 4.89 16.89
CA ASP A 4 -41.32 4.09 15.70
C ASP A 4 -40.03 3.49 15.14
N ALA A 5 -40.18 2.30 14.57
CA ALA A 5 -39.22 1.72 13.65
C ALA A 5 -39.28 2.48 12.31
N SER A 6 -38.35 3.40 12.08
CA SER A 6 -38.02 3.87 10.73
C SER A 6 -36.65 4.53 10.70
N SER A 7 -35.61 3.71 10.62
CA SER A 7 -34.37 4.10 9.93
C SER A 7 -33.60 2.83 9.59
N THR A 8 -33.78 2.35 8.37
CA THR A 8 -32.81 1.43 7.76
C THR A 8 -31.52 2.21 7.57
N VAL A 9 -30.72 2.31 8.63
CA VAL A 9 -29.31 2.68 8.50
C VAL A 9 -28.70 1.54 7.71
N ASN A 10 -28.63 1.69 6.39
CA ASN A 10 -27.79 0.82 5.58
C ASN A 10 -26.38 0.97 6.16
N PRO A 11 -25.77 -0.09 6.73
CA PRO A 11 -24.38 0.01 7.12
C PRO A 11 -23.61 0.30 5.84
N VAL A 12 -23.03 1.50 5.75
CA VAL A 12 -22.04 1.80 4.71
C VAL A 12 -20.86 0.90 5.06
N VAL A 13 -20.83 -0.29 4.46
CA VAL A 13 -19.67 -1.17 4.52
C VAL A 13 -18.58 -0.44 3.74
N TYR A 14 -17.68 0.22 4.47
CA TYR A 14 -16.42 0.67 3.90
C TYR A 14 -15.63 -0.58 3.53
N GLN A 15 -15.82 -1.06 2.30
CA GLN A 15 -14.84 -1.95 1.72
C GLN A 15 -13.58 -1.11 1.54
N TYR A 16 -12.55 -1.42 2.31
CA TYR A 16 -11.20 -0.94 2.07
C TYR A 16 -10.70 -1.64 0.80
N ILE A 17 -11.14 -1.12 -0.35
CA ILE A 17 -10.75 -1.62 -1.67
C ILE A 17 -9.42 -0.97 -1.99
N CYS A 18 -8.34 -1.73 -1.86
CA CYS A 18 -7.07 -1.32 -2.43
C CYS A 18 -7.15 -1.36 -3.97
N PRO A 19 -6.39 -0.50 -4.67
CA PRO A 19 -6.30 -0.59 -6.12
C PRO A 19 -5.83 -1.99 -6.55
N ASP A 20 -6.14 -2.39 -7.78
CA ASP A 20 -5.71 -3.67 -8.32
C ASP A 20 -4.17 -3.83 -8.21
N GLY A 21 -3.73 -4.99 -7.71
CA GLY A 21 -2.30 -5.27 -7.48
C GLY A 21 -1.76 -4.78 -6.13
N PHE A 22 -2.62 -4.27 -5.24
CA PHE A 22 -2.26 -3.87 -3.88
C PHE A 22 -3.06 -4.65 -2.83
N ASP A 23 -2.37 -5.06 -1.77
CA ASP A 23 -2.95 -5.75 -0.62
C ASP A 23 -3.18 -4.81 0.55
N LEU A 24 -4.31 -4.98 1.26
CA LEU A 24 -4.63 -4.22 2.46
C LEU A 24 -3.93 -4.82 3.69
N ILE A 25 -2.98 -4.08 4.25
CA ILE A 25 -2.14 -4.55 5.35
C ILE A 25 -1.99 -3.45 6.37
N ASN A 26 -2.41 -3.74 7.60
CA ASN A 26 -2.39 -2.78 8.71
C ASN A 26 -3.04 -1.44 8.34
N GLY A 27 -4.12 -1.48 7.55
CA GLY A 27 -4.86 -0.29 7.10
C GLY A 27 -4.20 0.49 5.96
N GLN A 28 -3.18 -0.07 5.31
CA GLN A 28 -2.47 0.54 4.19
C GLN A 28 -2.52 -0.38 2.97
N CYS A 29 -2.69 0.19 1.78
CA CYS A 29 -2.54 -0.54 0.53
C CYS A 29 -1.06 -0.64 0.18
N ARG A 30 -0.54 -1.86 0.07
CA ARG A 30 0.88 -2.13 -0.22
C ARG A 30 0.99 -3.05 -1.43
N GLY A 31 1.94 -2.76 -2.31
CA GLY A 31 2.10 -3.52 -3.54
C GLY A 31 3.33 -3.08 -4.32
N PHE A 32 3.64 -3.82 -5.38
CA PHE A 32 4.74 -3.52 -6.30
C PHE A 32 4.20 -2.84 -7.55
N VAL A 33 4.80 -1.72 -7.92
CA VAL A 33 4.35 -0.89 -9.05
C VAL A 33 5.06 -1.28 -10.34
N GLN A 34 6.39 -1.26 -10.31
CA GLN A 34 7.24 -1.61 -11.44
C GLN A 34 8.65 -1.98 -10.96
N GLN A 35 9.38 -2.73 -11.78
CA GLN A 35 10.81 -2.92 -11.62
C GLN A 35 11.55 -1.91 -12.49
N VAL A 36 12.62 -1.31 -11.96
CA VAL A 36 13.48 -0.36 -12.68
C VAL A 36 14.94 -0.66 -12.40
N GLU A 37 15.78 -0.49 -13.42
CA GLU A 37 17.23 -0.43 -13.25
C GLU A 37 17.62 1.03 -13.05
N CYS A 38 18.26 1.34 -11.92
CA CYS A 38 18.78 2.66 -11.61
C CYS A 38 20.03 2.52 -10.73
N LYS A 39 20.80 3.60 -10.57
CA LYS A 39 21.95 3.59 -9.65
C LYS A 39 21.46 3.62 -8.21
N ASP A 40 22.24 3.06 -7.29
CA ASP A 40 21.96 3.11 -5.85
C ASP A 40 21.67 4.53 -5.33
N THR A 41 22.35 5.53 -5.89
CA THR A 41 22.17 6.94 -5.54
C THR A 41 20.84 7.54 -6.01
N GLU A 42 20.15 6.88 -6.94
CA GLU A 42 18.92 7.35 -7.59
C GLU A 42 17.68 6.60 -7.09
N ILE A 43 17.85 5.52 -6.31
CA ILE A 43 16.75 4.65 -5.84
C ILE A 43 15.65 5.44 -5.14
N THR A 44 16.03 6.33 -4.22
CA THR A 44 15.06 7.09 -3.41
C THR A 44 14.21 8.01 -4.28
N ASP A 45 14.84 8.84 -5.12
CA ASP A 45 14.15 9.81 -5.96
C ASP A 45 13.28 9.12 -7.02
N THR A 46 13.81 8.04 -7.62
CA THR A 46 13.08 7.20 -8.58
C THR A 46 11.85 6.56 -7.93
N SER A 47 12.00 6.04 -6.71
CA SER A 47 10.88 5.43 -5.98
C SER A 47 9.82 6.46 -5.62
N ILE A 48 10.21 7.66 -5.18
CA ILE A 48 9.28 8.76 -4.88
C ILE A 48 8.50 9.15 -6.14
N GLU A 49 9.18 9.32 -7.27
CA GLU A 49 8.54 9.70 -8.53
C GLU A 49 7.53 8.65 -8.98
N ILE A 50 7.90 7.37 -8.98
CA ILE A 50 7.05 6.27 -9.45
C ILE A 50 5.85 6.09 -8.53
N CYS A 51 6.06 5.99 -7.22
CA CYS A 51 4.97 5.83 -6.26
C CYS A 51 4.04 7.05 -6.26
N GLY A 52 4.60 8.26 -6.45
CA GLY A 52 3.84 9.51 -6.53
C GLY A 52 2.83 9.53 -7.67
N LYS A 53 3.11 8.87 -8.81
CA LYS A 53 2.16 8.74 -9.94
C LYS A 53 0.88 7.99 -9.57
N LEU A 54 0.90 7.21 -8.48
CA LEU A 54 -0.24 6.45 -7.97
C LEU A 54 -0.84 7.03 -6.69
N ASN A 55 -0.50 8.28 -6.33
CA ASN A 55 -0.80 8.87 -5.03
C ASN A 55 -0.31 8.02 -3.84
N GLY A 56 0.76 7.24 -4.07
CA GLY A 56 1.41 6.40 -3.07
C GLY A 56 2.74 6.98 -2.60
N TYR A 57 3.37 6.25 -1.68
CA TYR A 57 4.69 6.59 -1.15
C TYR A 57 5.58 5.35 -1.11
N PRO A 58 6.91 5.49 -1.25
CA PRO A 58 7.84 4.40 -0.97
C PRO A 58 7.62 3.87 0.45
N PRO A 59 7.73 2.55 0.67
CA PRO A 59 7.58 1.99 2.00
C PRO A 59 8.72 2.45 2.91
N ILE A 60 8.37 2.92 4.11
CA ILE A 60 9.32 3.19 5.17
C ILE A 60 9.29 1.98 6.10
N VAL A 61 10.30 1.11 5.98
CA VAL A 61 10.46 -0.08 6.82
C VAL A 61 11.18 0.33 8.12
N LYS A 62 10.50 0.17 9.25
CA LYS A 62 10.98 0.63 10.56
C LYS A 62 11.48 -0.49 11.46
N ASN A 63 11.11 -1.73 11.18
CA ASN A 63 11.48 -2.90 11.97
C ASN A 63 11.48 -4.18 11.11
N ASP A 64 11.95 -5.28 11.70
CA ASP A 64 12.08 -6.57 11.00
C ASP A 64 10.72 -7.14 10.59
N GLU A 65 9.67 -6.95 11.39
CA GLU A 65 8.30 -7.41 11.09
C GLU A 65 7.74 -6.73 9.83
N GLU A 66 7.95 -5.42 9.67
CA GLU A 66 7.58 -4.69 8.45
C GLU A 66 8.42 -5.13 7.25
N ASN A 67 9.66 -5.57 7.49
CA ASN A 67 10.56 -6.04 6.45
C ASN A 67 10.16 -7.45 5.94
N GLU A 68 9.63 -8.31 6.80
CA GLU A 68 9.14 -9.65 6.43
C GLU A 68 8.02 -9.58 5.36
N TYR A 69 7.24 -8.50 5.35
CA TYR A 69 6.20 -8.28 4.34
C TYR A 69 6.76 -8.00 2.93
N TRP A 70 8.01 -7.56 2.81
CA TRP A 70 8.65 -7.32 1.52
C TRP A 70 9.61 -8.48 1.22
N PRO A 71 9.13 -9.74 1.09
CA PRO A 71 10.00 -10.89 0.98
C PRO A 71 10.87 -10.71 -0.26
N ASN A 72 12.18 -10.68 -0.01
CA ASN A 72 13.28 -10.60 -0.96
C ASN A 72 12.87 -10.85 -2.42
N TYR A 73 12.48 -9.80 -3.13
CA TYR A 73 12.64 -9.82 -4.58
C TYR A 73 14.16 -9.76 -4.82
N PRO A 74 14.74 -10.60 -5.70
CA PRO A 74 16.18 -10.73 -5.78
C PRO A 74 16.79 -9.36 -6.02
N ARG A 75 17.63 -8.88 -5.08
CA ARG A 75 18.67 -7.90 -5.42
C ARG A 75 19.40 -8.53 -6.59
N GLN A 76 19.17 -8.03 -7.80
CA GLN A 76 20.04 -8.38 -8.90
C GLN A 76 21.37 -7.70 -8.58
N SER A 77 22.23 -8.46 -7.88
CA SER A 77 23.66 -8.22 -7.86
C SER A 77 24.14 -8.32 -9.30
N ASN A 78 24.54 -7.19 -9.87
CA ASN A 78 25.39 -7.16 -11.04
C ASN A 78 26.69 -6.46 -10.63
#